data_AF-A0A8T5R5N9-F1
#
_entry.id   AF-A0A8T5R5N9-F1
#
_cell.length_a   1.000
_cell.length_b   1.000
_cell.length_c   1.000
_cell.angle_alpha   90.00
_cell.angle_beta   90.00
_cell.angle_gamma   90.00
#
_symmetry.space_group_name_H-M   'P 1'
#
loop_
_entity.id
_entity.type
_entity.pdbx_description
1 polymer ?
#
loop_
_entity_poly.entity_id
_entity_poly.type
_entity_poly.pdbx_seq_one_letter_code
_entity_poly.pdbx_strand_id
1 'polypeptide(L)' 'MCLDKLKEVGKSTAREWANAMGYDTHNALAKVIRRIVNDTPDKLMVVYDHKPRYYQAI' A
#
# COMPACT_ATOMS: atom_id res chain seq x y z
N MET A 1 10.94 1.25 -4.45
CA MET A 1 9.64 1.85 -4.08
C MET A 1 9.84 2.53 -2.73
N CYS A 2 9.64 3.84 -2.61
CA CYS A 2 9.88 4.56 -1.35
C CYS A 2 8.66 4.41 -0.44
N LEU A 3 8.84 3.71 0.70
CA LEU A 3 7.85 3.65 1.78
C LEU A 3 7.57 5.05 2.35
N ASP A 4 8.54 5.96 2.29
CA ASP A 4 8.40 7.33 2.78
C ASP A 4 7.28 8.10 2.06
N LYS A 5 7.18 7.90 0.73
CA LYS A 5 6.09 8.50 -0.05
C LYS A 5 4.73 7.91 0.32
N LEU A 6 4.68 6.64 0.76
CA LEU A 6 3.46 6.05 1.30
C LEU A 6 3.10 6.61 2.68
N LYS A 7 4.09 6.95 3.52
CA LYS A 7 3.87 7.64 4.79
C LYS A 7 3.27 9.03 4.56
N GLU A 8 3.75 9.75 3.54
CA GLU A 8 3.20 11.06 3.15
C GLU A 8 1.75 10.99 2.67
N VAL A 9 1.40 9.96 1.87
CA VAL A 9 0.01 9.76 1.41
C VAL A 9 -0.91 9.33 2.56
N GLY A 10 -0.36 8.65 3.58
CA GLY A 10 -1.10 8.20 4.74
C GLY A 10 -1.96 6.97 4.47
N LYS A 11 -3.00 6.77 5.28
CA LYS A 11 -3.88 5.60 5.23
C LYS A 11 -4.69 5.60 3.93
N SER A 12 -4.43 4.62 3.07
CA SER A 12 -5.12 4.51 1.78
C SER A 12 -5.19 3.08 1.29
N THR A 13 -5.99 2.87 0.24
CA THR A 13 -6.07 1.58 -0.46
C THR A 13 -4.89 1.41 -1.41
N ALA A 14 -4.59 0.16 -1.77
CA ALA A 14 -3.55 -0.14 -2.76
C ALA A 14 -3.76 0.56 -4.11
N ARG A 15 -5.02 0.84 -4.47
CA ARG A 15 -5.37 1.56 -5.71
C ARG A 15 -5.07 3.06 -5.59
N GLU A 16 -5.42 3.68 -4.47
CA GLU A 16 -5.15 5.10 -4.23
C GLU A 16 -3.64 5.37 -4.19
N TRP A 17 -2.87 4.51 -3.50
CA TRP A 17 -1.42 4.58 -3.54
C TRP A 17 -0.84 4.35 -4.94
N ALA A 18 -1.45 3.49 -5.75
CA ALA A 18 -1.03 3.28 -7.14
C ALA A 18 -1.20 4.56 -7.96
N ASN A 19 -2.37 5.19 -7.85
CA ASN A 19 -2.68 6.45 -8.52
C ASN A 19 -1.75 7.59 -8.04
N ALA A 20 -1.55 7.72 -6.72
CA ALA A 20 -0.68 8.77 -6.15
C ALA A 20 0.79 8.63 -6.57
N MET A 21 1.24 7.40 -6.88
CA MET A 21 2.58 7.14 -7.40
C MET A 21 2.68 7.17 -8.93
N GLY A 22 1.58 7.41 -9.65
CA GLY A 22 1.55 7.43 -11.11
C GLY A 22 1.65 6.05 -11.77
N TYR A 23 1.29 4.98 -11.06
CA TYR A 23 1.22 3.66 -11.65
C TYR A 23 -0.07 3.52 -12.49
N ASP A 24 0.08 3.42 -13.82
CA ASP A 24 -1.03 3.20 -14.75
C ASP A 24 -1.69 1.81 -14.59
N THR A 25 -0.94 0.84 -14.08
CA THR A 25 -1.43 -0.54 -13.97
C THR A 25 -2.13 -0.78 -12.63
N HIS A 26 -3.44 -1.02 -12.71
CA HIS A 26 -4.36 -1.16 -11.58
C HIS A 26 -3.96 -2.20 -10.51
N ASN A 27 -3.09 -3.15 -10.84
CA ASN A 27 -2.69 -4.26 -9.97
C ASN A 27 -1.19 -4.33 -9.64
N ALA A 28 -0.36 -3.47 -10.23
CA ALA A 28 1.08 -3.53 -10.03
C ALA A 28 1.43 -3.29 -8.56
N LEU A 29 0.88 -2.22 -7.97
CA LEU A 29 1.15 -1.88 -6.57
C LEU A 29 0.48 -2.84 -5.58
N ALA A 30 -0.70 -3.36 -5.90
CA ALA A 30 -1.42 -4.30 -5.04
C ALA A 30 -0.68 -5.63 -4.83
N LYS A 31 0.18 -6.05 -5.78
CA LYS A 31 1.07 -7.21 -5.60
C LYS A 31 2.24 -6.87 -4.70
N VAL A 32 2.82 -5.68 -4.86
CA VAL A 32 3.96 -5.21 -4.05
C VAL A 32 3.55 -5.03 -2.60
N ILE A 33 2.43 -4.36 -2.33
CA ILE A 33 1.91 -4.17 -0.95
C ILE A 33 1.65 -5.53 -0.29
N ARG A 34 1.07 -6.49 -1.01
CA ARG A 34 0.87 -7.85 -0.48
C ARG A 34 2.18 -8.55 -0.13
N ARG A 35 3.23 -8.41 -0.94
CA ARG A 35 4.57 -8.92 -0.60
C ARG A 35 5.13 -8.22 0.62
N ILE A 36 5.04 -6.90 0.72
CA ILE A 36 5.54 -6.15 1.88
C ILE A 36 4.82 -6.59 3.16
N VAL A 37 3.49 -6.74 3.13
CA VAL A 37 2.71 -7.21 4.29
C VAL A 37 3.11 -8.63 4.71
N ASN A 38 3.44 -9.50 3.77
CA ASN A 38 3.83 -10.89 4.06
C ASN A 38 5.31 -11.01 4.50
N ASP A 39 6.21 -10.32 3.83
CA ASP A 39 7.66 -10.47 3.97
C ASP A 39 8.24 -9.52 5.04
N THR A 40 7.60 -8.37 5.24
CA THR A 40 8.02 -7.29 6.16
C THR A 40 6.79 -6.62 6.81
N PRO A 41 6.04 -7.35 7.65
CA PRO A 41 4.83 -6.82 8.30
C PRO A 41 5.10 -5.63 9.23
N ASP A 42 6.36 -5.46 9.66
CA ASP A 42 6.86 -4.34 10.47
C ASP A 42 6.83 -2.99 9.73
N LYS A 43 6.72 -2.99 8.40
CA LYS A 43 6.75 -1.76 7.59
C LYS A 43 5.38 -1.26 7.18
N LEU A 44 4.33 -2.08 7.34
CA LEU A 44 3.05 -1.83 6.71
C LEU A 44 1.91 -2.49 7.50
N MET A 45 1.05 -1.66 8.06
CA MET A 45 -0.12 -2.07 8.84
C MET A 45 -1.34 -2.21 7.94
N VAL A 46 -2.07 -3.32 8.09
CA VAL A 46 -3.41 -3.48 7.52
C VAL A 46 -4.42 -2.92 8.52
N VAL A 47 -5.02 -1.79 8.19
CA VAL A 47 -5.96 -1.08 9.08
C VAL A 47 -7.37 -1.65 8.98
N TYR A 48 -7.74 -2.19 7.81
CA TYR A 48 -9.04 -2.79 7.58
C TYR A 48 -8.88 -3.98 6.63
N ASP A 49 -9.26 -5.19 7.07
CA ASP A 49 -9.06 -6.43 6.30
C ASP A 49 -10.24 -6.75 5.35
N HIS A 50 -11.38 -6.06 5.48
CA HIS A 50 -12.47 -6.17 4.51
C HIS A 50 -12.15 -5.38 3.23
N LYS A 51 -12.64 -5.88 2.09
CA LYS A 51 -12.43 -5.20 0.80
C LYS A 51 -13.27 -3.92 0.71
N PRO A 52 -12.69 -2.80 0.25
CA PRO A 52 -11.28 -2.61 -0.10
C PRO A 52 -10.37 -2.51 1.13
N ARG A 53 -9.24 -3.24 1.11
CA ARG A 53 -8.28 -3.23 2.23
C ARG A 53 -7.57 -1.89 2.34
N TYR A 54 -7.48 -1.38 3.56
CA TYR A 54 -6.76 -0.15 3.87
C TYR A 54 -5.41 -0.45 4.50
N TYR A 55 -4.41 0.30 4.05
CA TYR A 55 -3.03 0.12 4.43
C TYR A 55 -2.46 1.42 4.98
N GLN A 56 -1.50 1.30 5.89
CA GLN A 56 -0.74 2.43 6.42
C GLN A 56 0.72 2.02 6.56
N ALA A 57 1.64 2.82 6.02
CA ALA A 57 3.07 2.61 6.22
C ALA A 57 3.49 3.04 7.64
N ILE A 58 4.36 2.26 8.29
CA ILE A 58 4.88 2.52 9.65
C ILE A 58 6.26 3.14 9.57
#